data_AF-A0A6A0RDG4-F1
#
_entry.id   AF-A0A6A0RDG4-F1
#
_cell.length_a   1.000
_cell.length_b   1.000
_cell.length_c   1.000
_cell.angle_alpha   90.00
_cell.angle_beta   90.00
_cell.angle_gamma   90.00
#
_symmetry.space_group_name_H-M   'P 1'
#
loop_
_entity.id
_entity.type
_entity.pdbx_description
1 polymer ?
#
loop_
_entity_poly.entity_id
_entity_poly.type
_entity_poly.pdbx_seq_one_letter_code
_entity_poly.pdbx_strand_id
1 'polypeptide(L)'
;MATLRLFANLRESAGTDSVDIDASTVGELLATASGQFGDRFATGVKSAGVWVNGEQAEPSTAISASDEIALIPPVSGGATTAAEIVAVPGILSVALIAALLAVAWADPQWFVFVAVGAIIAWIWDAFETASVTRDSFVVYPPMIGATAAASAAYAWGFEGFAGGIALGFIVSVSWPIFDKAHREFRTTAATTLVTVLASSAAAGLVLIRLMGSYAVLAFVLVTAFALVGSFLAGAYGDTIQSVDPNVGALLGALIGGLIAGFAISELDIAAGLLGGVAAAAGVIGGRALGSTLRTGSIVHTENAPGALAMFDGAVLASPLFWMAVWFFG
;
A
#
# COMPACT_ATOMS: atom_id res chain seq x y z
N MET A 1 -8.57 -43.45 -12.09
CA MET A 1 -7.93 -42.19 -12.49
C MET A 1 -8.98 -41.13 -12.70
N ALA A 2 -9.05 -40.15 -11.82
CA ALA A 2 -9.90 -38.98 -11.95
C ALA A 2 -9.14 -37.88 -12.71
N THR A 3 -9.86 -37.02 -13.44
CA THR A 3 -9.23 -35.99 -14.28
C THR A 3 -9.13 -34.68 -13.51
N LEU A 4 -7.91 -34.20 -13.26
CA LEU A 4 -7.63 -32.91 -12.66
C LEU A 4 -7.47 -31.84 -13.75
N ARG A 5 -8.34 -30.83 -13.76
CA ARG A 5 -8.25 -29.65 -14.63
C ARG A 5 -7.61 -28.47 -13.91
N LEU A 6 -6.67 -27.84 -14.60
CA LEU A 6 -5.83 -26.76 -14.08
C LEU A 6 -6.09 -25.45 -14.83
N PHE A 7 -6.08 -24.35 -14.09
CA PHE A 7 -6.37 -23.01 -14.61
C PHE A 7 -5.28 -22.00 -14.22
N ALA A 8 -5.18 -20.92 -14.99
CA ALA A 8 -4.29 -19.78 -14.74
C ALA A 8 -2.86 -20.18 -14.29
N ASN A 9 -2.39 -19.65 -13.15
CA ASN A 9 -1.05 -19.90 -12.62
C ASN A 9 -0.77 -21.38 -12.29
N LEU A 10 -1.81 -22.19 -12.03
CA LEU A 10 -1.66 -23.63 -11.80
C LEU A 10 -1.37 -24.40 -13.09
N ARG A 11 -1.97 -23.98 -14.21
CA ARG A 11 -1.64 -24.51 -15.55
C ARG A 11 -0.20 -24.17 -15.93
N GLU A 12 0.23 -22.94 -15.66
CA GLU A 12 1.61 -22.50 -15.97
C GLU A 12 2.66 -23.25 -15.13
N SER A 13 2.37 -23.50 -13.85
CA SER A 13 3.28 -24.24 -12.97
C SER A 13 3.31 -25.75 -13.27
N ALA A 14 2.19 -26.33 -13.71
CA ALA A 14 2.13 -27.74 -14.10
C ALA A 14 2.58 -28.02 -15.55
N GLY A 15 2.64 -27.00 -16.42
CA GLY A 15 2.97 -27.16 -17.83
C GLY A 15 1.90 -27.88 -18.67
N THR A 16 0.73 -28.16 -18.09
CA THR A 16 -0.41 -28.85 -18.72
C THR A 16 -1.72 -28.23 -18.22
N ASP A 17 -2.79 -28.34 -19.02
CA ASP A 17 -4.15 -27.90 -18.64
C ASP A 17 -4.96 -28.99 -17.91
N SER A 18 -4.50 -30.25 -17.99
CA SER A 18 -5.15 -31.40 -17.39
C SER A 18 -4.16 -32.54 -17.10
N VAL A 19 -4.48 -33.37 -16.10
CA VAL A 19 -3.73 -34.58 -15.75
C VAL A 19 -4.66 -35.62 -15.13
N ASP A 20 -4.47 -36.88 -15.47
CA ASP A 20 -5.20 -37.99 -14.86
C ASP A 20 -4.41 -38.54 -13.67
N ILE A 21 -5.03 -38.57 -12.49
CA ILE A 21 -4.41 -39.03 -11.24
C ILE A 21 -5.28 -40.12 -10.61
N ASP A 22 -4.63 -41.20 -10.16
CA ASP A 22 -5.31 -42.24 -9.40
C ASP A 22 -5.33 -41.87 -7.92
N ALA A 23 -6.52 -41.63 -7.39
CA ALA A 23 -6.75 -41.23 -6.02
C ALA A 23 -8.20 -41.55 -5.62
N SER A 24 -8.42 -41.80 -4.33
CA SER A 24 -9.72 -42.12 -3.74
C SER A 24 -10.39 -40.91 -3.08
N THR A 25 -9.61 -39.86 -2.81
CA THR A 25 -10.09 -38.60 -2.23
C THR A 25 -9.44 -37.40 -2.90
N VAL A 26 -10.09 -36.24 -2.78
CA VAL A 26 -9.53 -34.95 -3.22
C VAL A 26 -8.16 -34.70 -2.59
N GLY A 27 -8.01 -34.93 -1.28
CA GLY A 27 -6.75 -34.70 -0.57
C GLY A 27 -5.59 -35.55 -1.09
N GLU A 28 -5.86 -36.84 -1.37
CA GLU A 28 -4.87 -37.75 -1.97
C GLU A 28 -4.48 -37.31 -3.39
N LEU A 29 -5.46 -36.87 -4.18
CA LEU A 29 -5.23 -36.35 -5.52
C LEU A 29 -4.33 -35.10 -5.50
N LEU A 30 -4.62 -34.15 -4.60
CA LEU A 30 -3.84 -32.91 -4.47
C LEU A 30 -2.42 -33.16 -3.94
N ALA A 31 -2.25 -34.11 -3.01
CA ALA A 31 -0.94 -34.52 -2.52
C ALA A 31 -0.10 -35.14 -3.65
N THR A 32 -0.71 -36.00 -4.46
CA THR A 32 -0.07 -36.65 -5.61
C THR A 32 0.32 -35.63 -6.68
N ALA A 33 -0.58 -34.71 -7.03
CA ALA A 33 -0.32 -33.61 -7.96
C ALA A 33 0.82 -32.70 -7.46
N SER A 34 0.81 -32.36 -6.16
CA SER A 34 1.86 -31.53 -5.55
C SER A 34 3.23 -32.20 -5.57
N GLY A 35 3.28 -33.52 -5.36
CA GLY A 35 4.51 -34.29 -5.51
C GLY A 35 5.02 -34.34 -6.95
N GLN A 36 4.12 -34.35 -7.94
CA GLN A 36 4.47 -34.43 -9.36
C GLN A 36 4.94 -33.09 -9.95
N PHE A 37 4.30 -31.98 -9.60
CA PHE A 37 4.56 -30.66 -10.18
C PHE A 37 5.47 -29.76 -9.30
N GLY A 38 5.80 -30.19 -8.09
CA GLY A 38 6.77 -29.55 -7.21
C GLY A 38 6.25 -28.34 -6.42
N ASP A 39 7.17 -27.71 -5.68
CA ASP A 39 6.84 -26.73 -4.62
C ASP A 39 6.05 -25.50 -5.09
N ARG A 40 6.29 -25.05 -6.32
CA ARG A 40 5.58 -23.92 -6.92
C ARG A 40 4.10 -24.23 -7.11
N PHE A 41 3.78 -25.44 -7.58
CA PHE A 41 2.41 -25.89 -7.73
C PHE A 41 1.76 -26.12 -6.35
N ALA A 42 2.47 -26.77 -5.43
CA ALA A 42 2.00 -27.04 -4.07
C ALA A 42 1.60 -25.75 -3.31
N THR A 43 2.33 -24.65 -3.52
CA THR A 43 1.98 -23.34 -2.96
C THR A 43 0.66 -22.80 -3.53
N GLY A 44 0.44 -22.93 -4.84
CA GLY A 44 -0.80 -22.49 -5.49
C GLY A 44 -2.03 -23.32 -5.10
N VAL A 45 -1.85 -24.62 -4.87
CA VAL A 45 -2.93 -25.52 -4.40
C VAL A 45 -3.51 -25.06 -3.06
N LYS A 46 -2.69 -24.51 -2.15
CA LYS A 46 -3.13 -24.08 -0.82
C LYS A 46 -4.11 -22.91 -0.83
N SER A 47 -4.09 -22.08 -1.88
CA SER A 47 -4.97 -20.93 -2.02
C SER A 47 -6.11 -21.14 -3.01
N ALA A 48 -6.09 -22.25 -3.76
CA ALA A 48 -7.09 -22.59 -4.75
C ALA A 48 -8.32 -23.25 -4.12
N GLY A 49 -9.50 -22.97 -4.66
CA GLY A 49 -10.70 -23.75 -4.36
C GLY A 49 -10.74 -25.02 -5.21
N VAL A 50 -11.43 -26.05 -4.71
CA VAL A 50 -11.58 -27.34 -5.38
C VAL A 50 -13.04 -27.60 -5.70
N TRP A 51 -13.32 -28.01 -6.93
CA TRP A 51 -14.64 -28.42 -7.38
C TRP A 51 -14.60 -29.83 -7.95
N VAL A 52 -15.52 -30.69 -7.54
CA VAL A 52 -15.73 -32.04 -8.09
C VAL A 52 -17.03 -32.01 -8.87
N ASN A 53 -16.98 -32.27 -10.19
CA ASN A 53 -18.13 -32.24 -11.10
C ASN A 53 -18.98 -30.94 -11.00
N GLY A 54 -18.33 -29.81 -10.70
CA GLY A 54 -18.98 -28.49 -10.58
C GLY A 54 -19.47 -28.13 -9.17
N GLU A 55 -19.33 -29.01 -8.18
CA GLU A 55 -19.68 -28.74 -6.78
C GLU A 55 -18.41 -28.51 -5.93
N GLN A 56 -18.42 -27.52 -5.04
CA GLN A 56 -17.28 -27.23 -4.18
C GLN A 56 -17.03 -28.40 -3.22
N ALA A 57 -15.78 -28.86 -3.14
CA ALA A 57 -15.40 -30.05 -2.40
C ALA A 57 -14.34 -29.77 -1.33
N GLU A 58 -14.40 -30.53 -0.25
CA GLU A 58 -13.36 -30.52 0.79
C GLU A 58 -12.29 -31.58 0.48
N PRO A 59 -11.10 -31.50 1.09
CA PRO A 59 -10.06 -32.52 0.91
C PRO A 59 -10.48 -33.94 1.28
N SER A 60 -11.48 -34.10 2.14
CA SER A 60 -12.04 -35.40 2.56
C SER A 60 -13.07 -35.97 1.57
N THR A 61 -13.50 -35.21 0.57
CA THR A 61 -14.48 -35.65 -0.42
C THR A 61 -13.95 -36.85 -1.20
N ALA A 62 -14.73 -37.94 -1.21
CA ALA A 62 -14.43 -39.13 -1.99
C ALA A 62 -14.61 -38.86 -3.48
N ILE A 63 -13.71 -39.40 -4.30
CA ILE A 63 -13.73 -39.25 -5.76
C ILE A 63 -13.68 -40.63 -6.43
N SER A 64 -14.30 -40.72 -7.59
CA SER A 64 -14.36 -41.89 -8.46
C SER A 64 -13.52 -41.68 -9.72
N ALA A 65 -13.23 -42.76 -10.44
CA ALA A 65 -12.46 -42.71 -11.68
C ALA A 65 -13.16 -42.00 -12.86
N SER A 66 -14.42 -41.57 -12.70
CA SER A 66 -15.15 -40.78 -13.70
C SER A 66 -15.26 -39.31 -13.33
N ASP A 67 -14.75 -38.91 -12.17
CA ASP A 67 -14.94 -37.55 -11.67
C ASP A 67 -13.95 -36.58 -12.30
N GLU A 68 -14.46 -35.39 -12.60
CA GLU A 68 -13.67 -34.25 -13.03
C GLU A 68 -13.44 -33.32 -11.83
N ILE A 69 -12.19 -33.05 -11.51
CA ILE A 69 -11.78 -32.16 -10.44
C ILE A 69 -11.22 -30.88 -11.06
N ALA A 70 -11.85 -29.75 -10.80
CA ALA A 70 -11.34 -28.44 -11.20
C ALA A 70 -10.64 -27.77 -10.01
N LEU A 71 -9.37 -27.44 -10.20
CA LEU A 71 -8.60 -26.67 -9.24
C LEU A 71 -8.54 -25.22 -9.70
N ILE A 72 -9.35 -24.37 -9.07
CA ILE A 72 -9.54 -22.98 -9.48
C ILE A 72 -8.75 -22.10 -8.52
N PRO A 73 -7.65 -21.47 -8.96
CA PRO A 73 -6.92 -20.50 -8.14
C PRO A 73 -7.83 -19.29 -7.88
N PRO A 74 -7.59 -18.52 -6.80
CA PRO A 74 -8.41 -17.37 -6.48
C PRO A 74 -8.46 -16.44 -7.69
N VAL A 75 -9.66 -16.26 -8.23
CA VAL A 75 -9.89 -15.25 -9.27
C VAL A 75 -9.66 -13.88 -8.65
N SER A 76 -9.16 -12.94 -9.44
CA SER A 76 -8.85 -11.56 -9.01
C SER A 76 -10.09 -10.72 -8.65
N GLY A 77 -11.07 -11.31 -7.97
CA GLY A 77 -12.31 -10.70 -7.54
C GLY A 77 -13.00 -11.54 -6.48
N GLY A 78 -12.78 -11.16 -5.21
CA GLY A 78 -13.75 -11.29 -4.13
C GLY A 78 -13.92 -12.65 -3.42
N ALA A 79 -13.69 -12.59 -2.10
CA ALA A 79 -14.24 -13.44 -1.04
C ALA A 79 -13.48 -14.74 -0.67
N THR A 80 -12.26 -14.60 -0.13
CA THR A 80 -11.80 -15.50 0.93
C THR A 80 -12.41 -15.08 2.26
N THR A 81 -13.40 -15.83 2.74
CA THR A 81 -13.77 -15.88 4.15
C THR A 81 -12.67 -16.63 4.91
N ALA A 82 -11.63 -15.92 5.31
CA ALA A 82 -10.72 -16.38 6.36
C ALA A 82 -11.21 -15.79 7.69
N ALA A 83 -11.34 -16.64 8.71
CA ALA A 83 -11.70 -16.24 10.06
C ALA A 83 -10.71 -15.16 10.56
N GLU A 84 -11.16 -13.92 10.57
CA GLU A 84 -10.33 -12.77 10.93
C GLU A 84 -10.34 -12.62 12.45
N ILE A 85 -9.20 -12.89 13.08
CA ILE A 85 -8.84 -12.20 14.32
C ILE A 85 -8.96 -10.72 13.98
N VAL A 86 -9.90 -10.01 14.61
CA VAL A 86 -10.15 -8.56 14.44
C VAL A 86 -8.90 -7.78 14.88
N ALA A 87 -7.85 -7.82 14.08
CA ALA A 87 -6.83 -6.79 14.03
C ALA A 87 -7.50 -5.66 13.25
N VAL A 88 -7.87 -4.57 13.93
CA VAL A 88 -8.38 -3.38 13.25
C VAL A 88 -7.43 -3.06 12.09
N PRO A 89 -7.88 -3.16 10.82
CA PRO A 89 -7.02 -2.86 9.68
C PRO A 89 -6.40 -1.47 9.88
N GLY A 90 -5.07 -1.39 9.80
CA GLY A 90 -4.35 -0.11 9.90
C GLY A 90 -3.97 0.38 11.30
N ILE A 91 -4.00 -0.45 12.36
CA ILE A 91 -3.52 -0.02 13.69
C ILE A 91 -2.09 0.53 13.68
N LEU A 92 -1.19 -0.03 12.85
CA LEU A 92 0.17 0.49 12.69
C LEU A 92 0.17 1.86 11.98
N SER A 93 -0.73 2.08 11.04
CA SER A 93 -0.88 3.39 10.38
C SER A 93 -1.37 4.44 11.38
N VAL A 94 -2.33 4.09 12.23
CA VAL A 94 -2.79 4.93 13.34
C VAL A 94 -1.65 5.22 14.31
N ALA A 95 -0.84 4.20 14.65
CA ALA A 95 0.31 4.37 15.53
C ALA A 95 1.37 5.32 14.94
N LEU A 96 1.65 5.24 13.63
CA LEU A 96 2.57 6.17 12.97
C LEU A 96 2.03 7.62 12.96
N ILE A 97 0.75 7.80 12.67
CA ILE A 97 0.10 9.12 12.73
C ILE A 97 0.14 9.67 14.16
N ALA A 98 -0.17 8.84 15.16
CA ALA A 98 -0.10 9.22 16.57
C ALA A 98 1.33 9.55 17.01
N ALA A 99 2.33 8.82 16.52
CA ALA A 99 3.74 9.10 16.79
C ALA A 99 4.15 10.47 16.22
N LEU A 100 3.80 10.77 14.96
CA LEU A 100 4.05 12.08 14.34
C LEU A 100 3.40 13.23 15.12
N LEU A 101 2.15 13.03 15.58
CA LEU A 101 1.45 14.01 16.40
C LEU A 101 2.10 14.19 17.78
N ALA A 102 2.52 13.10 18.43
CA ALA A 102 3.15 13.13 19.75
C ALA A 102 4.47 13.92 19.73
N VAL A 103 5.23 13.84 18.64
CA VAL A 103 6.49 14.61 18.49
C VAL A 103 6.31 15.97 17.81
N ALA A 104 5.08 16.40 17.53
CA ALA A 104 4.83 17.69 16.88
C ALA A 104 5.33 18.89 17.71
N TRP A 105 5.29 18.78 19.04
CA TRP A 105 5.81 19.79 19.99
C TRP A 105 7.20 19.47 20.55
N ALA A 106 7.78 18.33 20.18
CA ALA A 106 9.15 18.01 20.55
C ALA A 106 10.15 18.84 19.72
N ASP A 107 11.43 18.73 20.08
CA ASP A 107 12.50 19.34 19.30
C ASP A 107 12.43 18.87 17.84
N PRO A 108 12.67 19.75 16.85
CA PRO A 108 12.59 19.41 15.43
C PRO A 108 13.41 18.17 15.04
N GLN A 109 14.53 17.91 15.71
CA GLN A 109 15.37 16.72 15.46
C GLN A 109 14.64 15.40 15.76
N TRP A 110 13.85 15.37 16.85
CA TRP A 110 13.02 14.20 17.18
C TRP A 110 11.92 14.01 16.16
N PHE A 111 11.33 15.11 15.66
CA PHE A 111 10.35 15.03 14.58
C PHE A 111 10.97 14.44 13.31
N VAL A 112 12.16 14.90 12.91
CA VAL A 112 12.88 14.34 11.74
C VAL A 112 13.12 12.85 11.90
N PHE A 113 13.58 12.41 13.08
CA PHE A 113 13.82 11.00 13.37
C PHE A 113 12.54 10.15 13.22
N VAL A 114 11.42 10.60 13.79
CA VAL A 114 10.14 9.89 13.68
C VAL A 114 9.58 9.93 12.26
N ALA A 115 9.69 11.05 11.55
CA ALA A 115 9.25 11.16 10.16
C ALA A 115 10.02 10.20 9.24
N VAL A 116 11.34 10.14 9.38
CA VAL A 116 12.17 9.17 8.65
C VAL A 116 11.79 7.74 9.02
N GLY A 117 11.63 7.45 10.32
CA GLY A 117 11.21 6.12 10.79
C GLY A 117 9.86 5.68 10.22
N ALA A 118 8.88 6.58 10.15
CA ALA A 118 7.57 6.31 9.59
C ALA A 118 7.64 5.98 8.09
N ILE A 119 8.43 6.75 7.32
CA ILE A 119 8.60 6.51 5.89
C ILE A 119 9.42 5.23 5.61
N ILE A 120 10.45 4.95 6.42
CA ILE A 120 11.22 3.69 6.34
C ILE A 120 10.32 2.48 6.65
N ALA A 121 9.47 2.57 7.68
CA ALA A 121 8.51 1.51 8.00
C ALA A 121 7.53 1.28 6.85
N TRP A 122 7.03 2.37 6.24
CA TRP A 122 6.18 2.29 5.04
C TRP A 122 6.88 1.65 3.84
N ILE A 123 8.14 2.05 3.56
CA ILE A 123 8.95 1.44 2.49
C ILE A 123 9.09 -0.06 2.73
N TRP A 124 9.37 -0.47 3.96
CA TRP A 124 9.56 -1.87 4.32
C TRP A 124 8.27 -2.68 4.12
N ASP A 125 7.13 -2.18 4.61
CA ASP A 125 5.81 -2.81 4.43
C ASP A 125 5.45 -2.96 2.94
N ALA A 126 5.68 -1.92 2.15
CA ALA A 126 5.44 -1.94 0.71
C ALA A 126 6.35 -2.95 -0.01
N PHE A 127 7.63 -3.02 0.38
CA PHE A 127 8.61 -3.96 -0.17
C PHE A 127 8.25 -5.42 0.16
N GLU A 128 7.97 -5.69 1.43
CA GLU A 128 7.65 -7.04 1.92
C GLU A 128 6.38 -7.55 1.22
N THR A 129 5.33 -6.74 1.19
CA THR A 129 4.08 -7.12 0.52
C THR A 129 4.26 -7.31 -0.99
N ALA A 130 5.00 -6.40 -1.65
CA ALA A 130 5.27 -6.52 -3.09
C ALA A 130 6.11 -7.75 -3.43
N SER A 131 7.08 -8.12 -2.58
CA SER A 131 7.95 -9.29 -2.80
C SER A 131 7.20 -10.63 -2.76
N VAL A 132 6.07 -10.67 -2.06
CA VAL A 132 5.19 -11.85 -2.00
C VAL A 132 4.33 -11.97 -3.25
N THR A 133 3.95 -10.85 -3.87
CA THR A 133 3.02 -10.83 -5.01
C THR A 133 3.68 -10.69 -6.38
N ARG A 134 4.91 -10.15 -6.48
CA ARG A 134 5.60 -9.84 -7.75
C ARG A 134 7.13 -9.64 -7.59
N ASP A 135 7.83 -9.46 -8.72
CA ASP A 135 9.15 -8.81 -8.79
C ASP A 135 9.11 -7.44 -8.12
N SER A 136 9.74 -7.37 -6.95
CA SER A 136 9.78 -6.22 -6.07
C SER A 136 10.68 -5.09 -6.60
N PHE A 137 10.59 -3.92 -5.97
CA PHE A 137 11.57 -2.86 -6.09
C PHE A 137 12.73 -3.08 -5.10
N VAL A 138 13.92 -2.56 -5.39
CA VAL A 138 15.01 -2.56 -4.42
C VAL A 138 14.70 -1.62 -3.24
N VAL A 139 14.73 -2.15 -2.02
CA VAL A 139 14.35 -1.44 -0.78
C VAL A 139 15.32 -0.33 -0.36
N TYR A 140 16.62 -0.47 -0.66
CA TYR A 140 17.66 0.42 -0.11
C TYR A 140 17.64 1.85 -0.67
N PRO A 141 17.53 2.10 -2.00
CA PRO A 141 17.50 3.46 -2.52
C PRO A 141 16.38 4.34 -1.93
N PRO A 142 15.13 3.85 -1.78
CA PRO A 142 14.10 4.62 -1.10
C PRO A 142 14.43 4.97 0.35
N MET A 143 15.04 4.05 1.12
CA MET A 143 15.45 4.34 2.50
C MET A 143 16.52 5.41 2.56
N ILE A 144 17.54 5.32 1.69
CA ILE A 144 18.61 6.32 1.59
C ILE A 144 18.02 7.68 1.19
N GLY A 145 17.15 7.71 0.17
CA GLY A 145 16.49 8.92 -0.31
C GLY A 145 15.62 9.59 0.77
N ALA A 146 14.79 8.81 1.48
CA ALA A 146 13.96 9.32 2.57
C ALA A 146 14.78 9.95 3.69
N THR A 147 15.83 9.27 4.15
CA THR A 147 16.71 9.80 5.20
C THR A 147 17.46 11.04 4.74
N ALA A 148 18.03 11.01 3.53
CA ALA A 148 18.79 12.12 2.98
C ALA A 148 17.91 13.35 2.77
N ALA A 149 16.73 13.18 2.19
CA ALA A 149 15.81 14.28 1.91
C ALA A 149 15.23 14.91 3.18
N ALA A 150 14.84 14.11 4.18
CA ALA A 150 14.40 14.65 5.47
C ALA A 150 15.51 15.41 6.20
N SER A 151 16.73 14.85 6.22
CA SER A 151 17.88 15.48 6.89
C SER A 151 18.32 16.77 6.19
N ALA A 152 18.34 16.74 4.85
CA ALA A 152 18.67 17.91 4.05
C ALA A 152 17.59 18.98 4.17
N ALA A 153 16.31 18.63 4.15
CA ALA A 153 15.20 19.56 4.38
C ALA A 153 15.28 20.21 5.76
N TYR A 154 15.68 19.44 6.79
CA TYR A 154 15.91 19.99 8.13
C TYR A 154 17.07 21.01 8.15
N ALA A 155 18.17 20.71 7.45
CA ALA A 155 19.36 21.55 7.45
C ALA A 155 19.24 22.81 6.57
N TRP A 156 18.57 22.71 5.42
CA TRP A 156 18.57 23.73 4.37
C TRP A 156 17.17 24.08 3.83
N GLY A 157 16.10 23.64 4.48
CA GLY A 157 14.74 23.92 4.06
C GLY A 157 14.47 23.40 2.64
N PHE A 158 13.90 24.27 1.80
CA PHE A 158 13.49 23.89 0.43
C PHE A 158 14.65 23.42 -0.46
N GLU A 159 15.82 24.07 -0.37
CA GLU A 159 16.99 23.67 -1.17
C GLU A 159 17.45 22.26 -0.78
N GLY A 160 17.40 21.95 0.51
CA GLY A 160 17.71 20.63 1.03
C GLY A 160 16.70 19.57 0.61
N PHE A 161 15.41 19.90 0.59
CA PHE A 161 14.36 19.05 0.03
C PHE A 161 14.66 18.69 -1.44
N ALA A 162 14.93 19.69 -2.28
CA ALA A 162 15.21 19.48 -3.70
C ALA A 162 16.51 18.66 -3.91
N GLY A 163 17.58 19.02 -3.18
CA GLY A 163 18.85 18.31 -3.24
C GLY A 163 18.75 16.86 -2.76
N GLY A 164 17.96 16.60 -1.72
CA GLY A 164 17.74 15.25 -1.20
C GLY A 164 16.95 14.34 -2.15
N ILE A 165 15.90 14.87 -2.79
CA ILE A 165 15.18 14.14 -3.85
C ILE A 165 16.11 13.83 -5.02
N ALA A 166 16.90 14.82 -5.46
CA ALA A 166 17.86 14.63 -6.55
C ALA A 166 18.90 13.56 -6.21
N LEU A 167 19.41 13.54 -4.98
CA LEU A 167 20.31 12.49 -4.51
C LEU A 167 19.63 11.12 -4.51
N GLY A 168 18.42 11.01 -3.95
CA GLY A 168 17.65 9.77 -3.97
C GLY A 168 17.45 9.23 -5.39
N PHE A 169 17.07 10.10 -6.32
CA PHE A 169 16.94 9.75 -7.74
C PHE A 169 18.26 9.24 -8.35
N ILE A 170 19.38 9.92 -8.09
CA ILE A 170 20.69 9.50 -8.60
C ILE A 170 21.06 8.12 -8.03
N VAL A 171 20.84 7.90 -6.74
CA VAL A 171 21.11 6.62 -6.06
C VAL A 171 20.24 5.50 -6.66
N SER A 172 18.95 5.75 -6.89
CA SER A 172 18.04 4.72 -7.43
C SER A 172 18.36 4.35 -8.86
N VAL A 173 18.63 5.33 -9.73
CA VAL A 173 18.95 5.09 -11.15
C VAL A 173 20.32 4.44 -11.32
N SER A 174 21.27 4.74 -10.42
CA SER A 174 22.61 4.17 -10.46
C SER A 174 22.71 2.79 -9.79
N TRP A 175 21.69 2.37 -9.02
CA TRP A 175 21.71 1.10 -8.29
C TRP A 175 22.04 -0.14 -9.15
N PRO A 176 21.49 -0.29 -10.37
CA PRO A 176 21.78 -1.44 -11.24
C PRO A 176 23.27 -1.60 -11.66
N ILE A 177 24.08 -0.54 -11.49
CA ILE A 177 25.53 -0.59 -11.72
C ILE A 177 26.18 -1.53 -10.70
N PHE A 178 25.75 -1.42 -9.45
CA PHE A 178 26.32 -2.14 -8.30
C PHE A 178 25.65 -3.50 -8.09
N ASP A 179 24.37 -3.61 -8.40
CA ASP A 179 23.60 -4.82 -8.21
C ASP A 179 23.18 -5.44 -9.54
N LYS A 180 23.84 -6.56 -9.89
CA LYS A 180 23.56 -7.28 -11.14
C LYS A 180 22.21 -8.00 -11.12
N ALA A 181 21.65 -8.31 -9.95
CA ALA A 181 20.41 -9.06 -9.82
C ALA A 181 19.17 -8.24 -10.22
N HIS A 182 19.26 -6.90 -10.18
CA HIS A 182 18.11 -5.99 -10.35
C HIS A 182 18.29 -5.04 -11.55
N ARG A 183 18.87 -5.51 -12.66
CA ARG A 183 19.12 -4.70 -13.86
C ARG A 183 17.93 -4.50 -14.78
N GLU A 184 16.78 -5.06 -14.43
CA GLU A 184 15.58 -4.89 -15.22
C GLU A 184 15.08 -3.45 -15.17
N PHE A 185 14.64 -2.94 -16.32
CA PHE A 185 14.10 -1.59 -16.43
C PHE A 185 12.88 -1.39 -15.52
N ARG A 186 12.01 -2.41 -15.42
CA ARG A 186 10.80 -2.37 -14.58
C ARG A 186 11.15 -2.20 -13.09
N THR A 187 12.11 -2.97 -12.59
CA THR A 187 12.60 -2.85 -11.19
C THR A 187 13.23 -1.49 -10.95
N THR A 188 14.09 -1.02 -11.86
CA THR A 188 14.74 0.29 -11.74
C THR A 188 13.73 1.44 -11.73
N ALA A 189 12.71 1.38 -12.59
CA ALA A 189 11.65 2.36 -12.65
C ALA A 189 10.80 2.35 -11.37
N ALA A 190 10.41 1.17 -10.88
CA ALA A 190 9.66 1.02 -9.63
C ALA A 190 10.46 1.54 -8.42
N THR A 191 11.74 1.15 -8.29
CA THR A 191 12.65 1.65 -7.26
C THR A 191 12.79 3.17 -7.32
N THR A 192 12.94 3.74 -8.51
CA THR A 192 13.07 5.19 -8.67
C THR A 192 11.80 5.93 -8.29
N LEU A 193 10.63 5.42 -8.70
CA LEU A 193 9.34 5.98 -8.30
C LEU A 193 9.18 5.97 -6.78
N VAL A 194 9.37 4.82 -6.13
CA VAL A 194 9.25 4.71 -4.67
C VAL A 194 10.28 5.59 -3.97
N THR A 195 11.49 5.74 -4.53
CA THR A 195 12.54 6.61 -3.96
C THR A 195 12.14 8.07 -4.00
N VAL A 196 11.65 8.58 -5.13
CA VAL A 196 11.20 9.98 -5.26
C VAL A 196 10.03 10.24 -4.32
N LEU A 197 9.09 9.31 -4.21
CA LEU A 197 7.92 9.43 -3.34
C LEU A 197 8.30 9.42 -1.86
N ALA A 198 9.13 8.46 -1.43
CA ALA A 198 9.59 8.38 -0.05
C ALA A 198 10.42 9.61 0.34
N SER A 199 11.29 10.08 -0.56
CA SER A 199 12.08 11.30 -0.36
C SER A 199 11.17 12.52 -0.20
N SER A 200 10.18 12.66 -1.08
CA SER A 200 9.21 13.77 -1.03
C SER A 200 8.34 13.72 0.23
N ALA A 201 7.92 12.53 0.65
CA ALA A 201 7.10 12.35 1.85
C ALA A 201 7.88 12.67 3.13
N ALA A 202 9.07 12.11 3.28
CA ALA A 202 9.91 12.34 4.47
C ALA A 202 10.29 13.81 4.60
N ALA A 203 10.71 14.43 3.49
CA ALA A 203 11.07 15.84 3.48
C ALA A 203 9.84 16.76 3.59
N GLY A 204 8.70 16.41 2.99
CA GLY A 204 7.43 17.13 3.12
C GLY A 204 6.97 17.21 4.58
N LEU A 205 7.01 16.10 5.32
CA LEU A 205 6.73 16.08 6.76
C LEU A 205 7.65 17.03 7.54
N VAL A 206 8.96 17.01 7.25
CA VAL A 206 9.93 17.89 7.90
C VAL A 206 9.65 19.36 7.57
N LEU A 207 9.35 19.68 6.31
CA LEU A 207 9.04 21.05 5.90
C LEU A 207 7.76 21.56 6.57
N ILE A 208 6.72 20.74 6.70
CA ILE A 208 5.52 21.06 7.50
C ILE A 208 5.93 21.38 8.93
N ARG A 209 6.79 20.57 9.56
CA ARG A 209 7.25 20.81 10.92
C ARG A 209 8.05 22.11 11.07
N LEU A 210 8.83 22.49 10.05
CA LEU A 210 9.59 23.74 10.04
C LEU A 210 8.68 24.98 9.93
N MET A 211 7.49 24.85 9.36
CA MET A 211 6.47 25.92 9.39
C MET A 211 5.86 26.12 10.78
N GLY A 212 5.84 25.07 11.61
CA GLY A 212 5.42 25.14 13.00
C GLY A 212 4.71 23.86 13.47
N SER A 213 4.58 23.69 14.78
CA SER A 213 3.87 22.54 15.37
C SER A 213 2.39 22.52 14.99
N TYR A 214 1.76 23.69 14.83
CA TYR A 214 0.37 23.79 14.40
C TYR A 214 0.16 23.40 12.93
N ALA A 215 1.15 23.58 12.06
CA ALA A 215 1.07 23.08 10.68
C ALA A 215 1.05 21.54 10.64
N VAL A 216 1.79 20.88 11.54
CA VAL A 216 1.72 19.42 11.73
C VAL A 216 0.33 19.00 12.21
N LEU A 217 -0.22 19.71 13.21
CA LEU A 217 -1.56 19.44 13.70
C LEU A 217 -2.61 19.57 12.59
N ALA A 218 -2.53 20.63 11.78
CA ALA A 218 -3.41 20.84 10.62
C ALA A 218 -3.31 19.67 9.64
N PHE A 219 -2.09 19.30 9.24
CA PHE A 219 -1.84 18.17 8.34
C PHE A 219 -2.44 16.86 8.85
N VAL A 220 -2.18 16.52 10.12
CA VAL A 220 -2.68 15.30 10.75
C VAL A 220 -4.21 15.31 10.82
N LEU A 221 -4.82 16.42 11.23
CA LEU A 221 -6.27 16.56 11.33
C LEU A 221 -6.92 16.41 9.96
N VAL A 222 -6.44 17.14 8.95
CA VAL A 222 -6.96 17.05 7.58
C VAL A 222 -6.85 15.63 7.03
N THR A 223 -5.68 15.00 7.18
CA THR A 223 -5.44 13.64 6.68
C THR A 223 -6.32 12.62 7.43
N ALA A 224 -6.47 12.75 8.74
CA ALA A 224 -7.34 11.88 9.54
C ALA A 224 -8.80 12.00 9.10
N PHE A 225 -9.31 13.22 8.91
CA PHE A 225 -10.66 13.42 8.41
C PHE A 225 -10.85 12.88 6.99
N ALA A 226 -9.85 13.01 6.11
CA ALA A 226 -9.88 12.41 4.78
C ALA A 226 -9.97 10.87 4.86
N LEU A 227 -9.15 10.24 5.69
CA LEU A 227 -9.18 8.78 5.89
C LEU A 227 -10.52 8.31 6.48
N VAL A 228 -11.04 9.01 7.49
CA VAL A 228 -12.34 8.72 8.11
C VAL A 228 -13.48 8.90 7.10
N GLY A 229 -13.49 9.99 6.34
CA GLY A 229 -14.49 10.24 5.31
C GLY A 229 -14.48 9.15 4.24
N SER A 230 -13.28 8.72 3.81
CA SER A 230 -13.12 7.61 2.87
C SER A 230 -13.62 6.28 3.42
N PHE A 231 -13.32 5.99 4.69
CA PHE A 231 -13.79 4.80 5.39
C PHE A 231 -15.32 4.77 5.53
N LEU A 232 -15.92 5.87 6.00
CA LEU A 232 -17.37 5.98 6.18
C LEU A 232 -18.11 5.85 4.84
N ALA A 233 -17.60 6.48 3.79
CA ALA A 233 -18.15 6.32 2.44
C ALA A 233 -18.01 4.88 1.91
N GLY A 234 -16.92 4.17 2.22
CA GLY A 234 -16.80 2.76 1.87
C GLY A 234 -17.75 1.85 2.66
N ALA A 235 -17.94 2.13 3.96
CA ALA A 235 -18.77 1.30 4.84
C ALA A 235 -20.29 1.50 4.65
N TYR A 236 -20.70 2.73 4.30
CA TYR A 236 -22.11 3.11 4.21
C TYR A 236 -22.53 3.63 2.83
N GLY A 237 -21.62 3.73 1.87
CA GLY A 237 -21.87 4.32 0.54
C GLY A 237 -22.96 3.64 -0.26
N ASP A 238 -23.13 2.32 -0.13
CA ASP A 238 -24.20 1.58 -0.80
C ASP A 238 -25.61 2.02 -0.37
N THR A 239 -25.72 2.62 0.83
CA THR A 239 -27.00 3.17 1.34
C THR A 239 -27.26 4.60 0.85
N ILE A 240 -26.22 5.32 0.42
CA ILE A 240 -26.30 6.69 -0.09
C ILE A 240 -25.82 6.66 -1.53
N GLN A 241 -26.75 6.42 -2.45
CA GLN A 241 -26.57 6.25 -3.90
C GLN A 241 -25.93 7.49 -4.57
N SER A 242 -24.65 7.79 -4.27
CA SER A 242 -23.83 8.90 -4.79
C SER A 242 -22.44 9.00 -4.14
N VAL A 243 -22.18 8.41 -2.97
CA VAL A 243 -20.95 8.69 -2.19
C VAL A 243 -20.00 7.50 -2.23
N ASP A 244 -18.98 7.57 -3.10
CA ASP A 244 -17.88 6.61 -3.13
C ASP A 244 -16.75 6.99 -2.15
N PRO A 245 -15.78 6.10 -1.87
CA PRO A 245 -14.66 6.37 -0.96
C PRO A 245 -13.79 7.59 -1.33
N ASN A 246 -13.72 7.98 -2.61
CA ASN A 246 -12.94 9.13 -3.04
C ASN A 246 -13.68 10.43 -2.73
N VAL A 247 -14.99 10.48 -2.99
CA VAL A 247 -15.87 11.57 -2.58
C VAL A 247 -15.85 11.71 -1.06
N GLY A 248 -15.90 10.60 -0.33
CA GLY A 248 -15.76 10.57 1.12
C GLY A 248 -14.43 11.18 1.59
N ALA A 249 -13.31 10.82 0.95
CA ALA A 249 -12.00 11.37 1.28
C ALA A 249 -11.94 12.89 1.06
N LEU A 250 -12.48 13.37 -0.05
CA LEU A 250 -12.53 14.80 -0.37
C LEU A 250 -13.38 15.58 0.63
N LEU A 251 -14.60 15.12 0.90
CA LEU A 251 -15.50 15.78 1.85
C LEU A 251 -14.91 15.80 3.26
N GLY A 252 -14.32 14.67 3.69
CA GLY A 252 -13.59 14.57 4.94
C GLY A 252 -12.46 15.60 5.02
N ALA A 253 -11.57 15.63 4.03
CA ALA A 253 -10.44 16.56 4.02
C ALA A 253 -10.87 18.03 4.00
N LEU A 254 -11.96 18.38 3.31
CA LEU A 254 -12.52 19.73 3.30
C LEU A 254 -13.05 20.15 4.67
N ILE A 255 -13.76 19.25 5.36
CA ILE A 255 -14.21 19.47 6.74
C ILE A 255 -13.00 19.64 7.66
N GLY A 256 -12.00 18.76 7.54
CA GLY A 256 -10.77 18.86 8.31
C GLY A 256 -10.02 20.18 8.03
N GLY A 257 -9.96 20.60 6.77
CA GLY A 257 -9.30 21.84 6.36
C GLY A 257 -10.01 23.08 6.88
N LEU A 258 -11.35 23.07 6.85
CA LEU A 258 -12.18 24.12 7.44
C LEU A 258 -11.99 24.22 8.95
N ILE A 259 -12.01 23.08 9.66
CA ILE A 259 -11.77 23.04 11.10
C ILE A 259 -10.37 23.54 11.42
N ALA A 260 -9.35 23.10 10.67
CA ALA A 260 -7.98 23.55 10.84
C ALA A 260 -7.88 25.08 10.67
N GLY A 261 -8.47 25.65 9.61
CA GLY A 261 -8.46 27.09 9.37
C GLY A 261 -9.24 27.94 10.40
N PHE A 262 -10.22 27.36 11.11
CA PHE A 262 -10.90 28.06 12.21
C PHE A 262 -10.21 27.89 13.56
N ALA A 263 -9.63 26.71 13.81
CA ALA A 263 -9.10 26.34 15.12
C ALA A 263 -7.62 26.70 15.30
N ILE A 264 -6.88 26.89 14.20
CA ILE A 264 -5.45 27.17 14.20
C ILE A 264 -5.25 28.61 13.74
N SER A 265 -4.85 29.48 14.67
CA SER A 265 -4.67 30.91 14.43
C SER A 265 -3.62 31.24 13.37
N GLU A 266 -2.67 30.34 13.15
CA GLU A 266 -1.57 30.45 12.20
C GLU A 266 -1.95 30.05 10.78
N LEU A 267 -3.17 29.53 10.56
CA LEU A 267 -3.63 29.04 9.27
C LEU A 267 -4.92 29.73 8.86
N ASP A 268 -4.89 30.52 7.79
CA ASP A 268 -6.13 31.10 7.25
C ASP A 268 -7.05 30.00 6.68
N ILE A 269 -8.36 30.26 6.67
CA ILE A 269 -9.40 29.37 6.17
C ILE A 269 -9.11 28.96 4.72
N ALA A 270 -8.63 29.90 3.88
CA ALA A 270 -8.27 29.60 2.50
C ALA A 270 -7.12 28.58 2.42
N ALA A 271 -6.06 28.78 3.20
CA ALA A 271 -4.93 27.85 3.28
C ALA A 271 -5.35 26.48 3.83
N GLY A 272 -6.23 26.46 4.84
CA GLY A 272 -6.81 25.24 5.39
C GLY A 272 -7.63 24.44 4.37
N LEU A 273 -8.48 25.10 3.59
CA LEU A 273 -9.28 24.46 2.54
C LEU A 273 -8.41 23.94 1.39
N LEU A 274 -7.42 24.72 0.93
CA LEU A 274 -6.48 24.31 -0.11
C LEU A 274 -5.60 23.14 0.35
N GLY A 275 -5.12 23.19 1.59
CA GLY A 275 -4.45 22.06 2.24
C GLY A 275 -5.36 20.83 2.31
N GLY A 276 -6.66 21.03 2.60
CA GLY A 276 -7.70 20.00 2.53
C GLY A 276 -7.77 19.32 1.17
N VAL A 277 -7.90 20.08 0.09
CA VAL A 277 -7.95 19.54 -1.28
C VAL A 277 -6.65 18.81 -1.64
N ALA A 278 -5.50 19.37 -1.28
CA ALA A 278 -4.20 18.77 -1.54
C ALA A 278 -4.01 17.43 -0.79
N ALA A 279 -4.42 17.37 0.48
CA ALA A 279 -4.41 16.16 1.27
C ALA A 279 -5.40 15.11 0.75
N ALA A 280 -6.60 15.51 0.31
CA ALA A 280 -7.54 14.59 -0.33
C ALA A 280 -6.94 13.96 -1.59
N ALA A 281 -6.34 14.77 -2.46
CA ALA A 281 -5.64 14.28 -3.65
C ALA A 281 -4.53 13.29 -3.29
N GLY A 282 -3.76 13.59 -2.22
CA GLY A 282 -2.75 12.69 -1.68
C GLY A 282 -3.32 11.38 -1.14
N VAL A 283 -4.42 11.42 -0.38
CA VAL A 283 -5.06 10.21 0.15
C VAL A 283 -5.61 9.33 -0.97
N ILE A 284 -6.32 9.92 -1.93
CA ILE A 284 -6.90 9.21 -3.08
C ILE A 284 -5.78 8.62 -3.95
N GLY A 285 -4.79 9.43 -4.33
CA GLY A 285 -3.65 8.99 -5.12
C GLY A 285 -2.80 7.95 -4.39
N GLY A 286 -2.63 8.10 -3.07
CA GLY A 286 -1.84 7.21 -2.24
C GLY A 286 -2.45 5.81 -2.17
N ARG A 287 -3.77 5.71 -2.01
CA ARG A 287 -4.48 4.42 -2.09
C ARG A 287 -4.27 3.72 -3.43
N ALA A 288 -4.42 4.46 -4.54
CA ALA A 288 -4.23 3.91 -5.88
C ALA A 288 -2.79 3.45 -6.12
N LEU A 289 -1.82 4.26 -5.68
CA LEU A 289 -0.40 3.95 -5.73
C LEU A 289 -0.08 2.71 -4.90
N GLY A 290 -0.52 2.67 -3.65
CA GLY A 290 -0.28 1.59 -2.71
C GLY A 290 -0.83 0.25 -3.21
N SER A 291 -2.03 0.28 -3.78
CA SER A 291 -2.63 -0.86 -4.48
C SER A 291 -1.76 -1.30 -5.67
N THR A 292 -1.28 -0.36 -6.49
CA THR A 292 -0.42 -0.66 -7.64
C THR A 292 0.93 -1.25 -7.21
N LEU A 293 1.56 -0.71 -6.17
CA LEU A 293 2.86 -1.17 -5.66
C LEU A 293 2.76 -2.59 -5.11
N ARG A 294 1.66 -2.93 -4.43
CA ARG A 294 1.50 -4.20 -3.72
C ARG A 294 0.76 -5.28 -4.50
N THR A 295 -0.07 -4.91 -5.47
CA THR A 295 -0.88 -5.87 -6.26
C THR A 295 -0.58 -5.83 -7.75
N GLY A 296 0.06 -4.78 -8.26
CA GLY A 296 0.24 -4.55 -9.70
C GLY A 296 -1.02 -4.09 -10.43
N SER A 297 -2.15 -3.98 -9.74
CA SER A 297 -3.42 -3.47 -10.25
C SER A 297 -3.82 -2.19 -9.53
N ILE A 298 -4.60 -1.34 -10.20
CA ILE A 298 -5.14 -0.12 -9.57
C ILE A 298 -6.52 -0.47 -9.01
N VAL A 299 -6.62 -0.53 -7.68
CA VAL A 299 -7.90 -0.69 -6.98
C VAL A 299 -8.20 0.57 -6.18
N HIS A 300 -9.37 1.18 -6.42
CA HIS A 300 -9.77 2.44 -5.79
C HIS A 300 -10.69 2.25 -4.58
N THR A 301 -11.37 1.11 -4.46
CA THR A 301 -12.43 0.88 -3.48
C THR A 301 -12.03 -0.09 -2.37
N GLU A 302 -11.18 -1.07 -2.68
CA GLU A 302 -10.72 -2.07 -1.70
C GLU A 302 -9.44 -1.62 -0.98
N ASN A 303 -9.18 -2.23 0.18
CA ASN A 303 -7.95 -2.00 0.92
C ASN A 303 -6.82 -2.80 0.27
N ALA A 304 -5.72 -2.13 -0.06
CA ALA A 304 -4.51 -2.81 -0.48
C ALA A 304 -3.99 -3.72 0.66
N PRO A 305 -3.37 -4.87 0.35
CA PRO A 305 -2.73 -5.70 1.38
C PRO A 305 -1.58 -4.93 2.05
N GLY A 306 -1.15 -5.36 3.24
CA GLY A 306 -0.06 -4.72 3.99
C GLY A 306 -0.54 -4.01 5.26
N ALA A 307 0.31 -3.98 6.27
CA ALA A 307 -0.02 -3.46 7.60
C ALA A 307 -0.03 -1.92 7.64
N LEU A 308 0.64 -1.27 6.67
CA LEU A 308 0.69 0.19 6.50
C LEU A 308 -0.04 0.71 5.27
N ALA A 309 -0.95 -0.08 4.66
CA ALA A 309 -1.71 0.34 3.48
C ALA A 309 -2.54 1.62 3.70
N MET A 310 -3.07 1.85 4.91
CA MET A 310 -3.78 3.10 5.23
C MET A 310 -2.85 4.32 5.28
N PHE A 311 -1.56 4.11 5.52
CA PHE A 311 -0.56 5.17 5.55
C PHE A 311 -0.13 5.63 4.15
N ASP A 312 -0.43 4.86 3.09
CA ASP A 312 -0.10 5.22 1.70
C ASP A 312 -0.64 6.62 1.32
N GLY A 313 -1.84 6.95 1.83
CA GLY A 313 -2.45 8.26 1.64
C GLY A 313 -1.64 9.39 2.27
N ALA A 314 -1.13 9.20 3.49
CA ALA A 314 -0.33 10.19 4.20
C ALA A 314 1.02 10.46 3.51
N VAL A 315 1.61 9.43 2.89
CA VAL A 315 2.86 9.51 2.13
C VAL A 315 2.73 10.53 0.98
N LEU A 316 1.67 10.46 0.18
CA LEU A 316 1.44 11.45 -0.87
C LEU A 316 0.83 12.76 -0.37
N ALA A 317 0.01 12.72 0.69
CA ALA A 317 -0.62 13.91 1.23
C ALA A 317 0.40 14.90 1.81
N SER A 318 1.47 14.43 2.45
CA SER A 318 2.44 15.31 3.11
C SER A 318 3.12 16.33 2.18
N PRO A 319 3.75 15.97 1.04
CA PRO A 319 4.35 16.97 0.15
C PRO A 319 3.30 17.86 -0.53
N LEU A 320 2.11 17.32 -0.84
CA LEU A 320 1.03 18.09 -1.46
C LEU A 320 0.46 19.14 -0.50
N PHE A 321 0.19 18.74 0.74
CA PHE A 321 -0.27 19.63 1.80
C PHE A 321 0.76 20.72 2.08
N TRP A 322 2.04 20.34 2.22
CA TRP A 322 3.12 21.30 2.40
C TRP A 322 3.13 22.35 1.28
N MET A 323 3.11 21.92 0.01
CA MET A 323 3.10 22.86 -1.12
C MET A 323 1.87 23.78 -1.07
N ALA A 324 0.69 23.23 -0.78
CA ALA A 324 -0.53 24.03 -0.71
C ALA A 324 -0.45 25.11 0.38
N VAL A 325 0.00 24.76 1.58
CA VAL A 325 0.12 25.76 2.66
C VAL A 325 1.28 26.71 2.39
N TRP A 326 2.39 26.26 1.80
CA TRP A 326 3.53 27.13 1.49
C TRP A 326 3.22 28.18 0.40
N PHE A 327 2.43 27.82 -0.61
CA PHE A 327 2.05 28.74 -1.69
C PHE A 327 0.94 29.72 -1.31
N PHE A 328 0.06 29.35 -0.38
CA PHE A 328 -1.19 30.08 -0.10
C PHE A 328 -1.38 30.51 1.35
N GLY A 329 -0.47 30.14 2.25
CA GLY A 329 -0.46 30.53 3.67
C GLY A 329 0.49 31.67 3.98
#